data_AF-A0A7C5I7Y1-F1
#
_entry.id   AF-A0A7C5I7Y1-F1
#
_cell.length_a   1.000
_cell.length_b   1.000
_cell.length_c   1.000
_cell.angle_alpha   90.00
_cell.angle_beta   90.00
_cell.angle_gamma   90.00
#
_symmetry.space_group_name_H-M   'P 1'
#
loop_
_entity.id
_entity.type
_entity.pdbx_description
1 polymer ?
#
loop_
_entity_poly.entity_id
_entity_poly.type
_entity_poly.pdbx_seq_one_letter_code
_entity_poly.pdbx_strand_id
1 'polypeptide(L)' 'METITASKARARLYRLIDEVAVSGQPVLITGR' A
#
# COMPACT_ATOMS: atom_id res chain seq x y z
N MET A 1 -10.00 -0.72 -3.78
CA MET A 1 -9.22 -1.65 -2.95
C MET A 1 -8.13 -2.26 -3.82
N GLU A 2 -6.93 -1.67 -3.78
CA GLU A 2 -5.78 -2.14 -4.56
C GLU A 2 -5.08 -3.30 -3.82
N THR A 3 -4.54 -4.27 -4.55
CA THR A 3 -3.77 -5.38 -3.94
C THR A 3 -2.31 -5.32 -4.39
N ILE A 4 -1.38 -5.25 -3.44
CA ILE A 4 0.06 -5.15 -3.70
C ILE A 4 0.85 -6.24 -2.96
N THR A 5 2.04 -6.58 -3.43
CA THR A 5 2.91 -7.51 -2.71
C THR A 5 3.62 -6.85 -1.53
N ALA A 6 4.02 -7.65 -0.54
CA ALA A 6 4.84 -7.20 0.59
C ALA A 6 6.12 -6.48 0.14
N SER A 7 6.82 -6.99 -0.88
CA SER A 7 8.02 -6.34 -1.42
C SER A 7 7.73 -4.96 -2.02
N LYS A 8 6.60 -4.83 -2.73
CA LYS A 8 6.15 -3.53 -3.26
C LYS A 8 5.81 -2.57 -2.14
N ALA A 9 5.04 -3.01 -1.14
CA ALA A 9 4.68 -2.20 0.02
C ALA A 9 5.93 -1.70 0.77
N ARG A 10 6.89 -2.59 1.04
CA ARG A 10 8.14 -2.26 1.73
C ARG A 10 8.97 -1.22 0.99
N ALA A 11 9.09 -1.35 -0.34
CA ALA A 11 9.88 -0.43 -1.16
C ALA A 11 9.34 1.02 -1.17
N ARG A 12 8.05 1.23 -0.83
CA ARG A 12 7.40 2.55 -0.89
C ARG A 12 6.57 2.90 0.36
N LEU A 13 6.89 2.33 1.52
CA LEU A 13 6.02 2.35 2.71
C LEU A 13 5.48 3.74 3.08
N TYR A 14 6.35 4.74 3.23
CA TYR A 14 5.93 6.09 3.63
C TYR A 14 5.01 6.75 2.59
N ARG A 15 5.36 6.63 1.30
CA ARG A 15 4.50 7.14 0.22
C ARG A 15 3.14 6.45 0.20
N LEU A 16 3.11 5.15 0.44
CA LEU A 16 1.86 4.38 0.49
C LEU A 16 0.94 4.88 1.62
N ILE A 17 1.51 5.23 2.78
CA ILE A 17 0.75 5.80 3.90
C ILE A 17 0.12 7.14 3.51
N ASP A 18 0.89 8.02 2.85
CA ASP A 18 0.38 9.32 2.39
C ASP A 18 -0.75 9.15 1.35
N GLU A 19 -0.56 8.25 0.37
CA GLU A 19 -1.56 7.94 -0.67
C GLU A 19 -2.87 7.40 -0.07
N VAL A 20 -2.77 6.51 0.92
CA VAL A 20 -3.95 5.95 1.60
C VAL A 20 -4.63 6.99 2.48
N ALA A 21 -3.87 7.85 3.17
CA ALA A 21 -4.42 8.94 3.97
C ALA A 21 -5.20 9.94 3.11
N VAL A 22 -4.71 10.27 1.92
CA VAL A 22 -5.38 11.18 0.99
C VAL A 22 -6.59 10.54 0.32
N SER A 23 -6.47 9.29 -0.12
CA SER A 23 -7.55 8.61 -0.86
C SER A 23 -8.67 8.09 0.04
N GLY A 24 -8.37 7.81 1.32
CA GLY A 24 -9.27 7.08 2.21
C GLY A 24 -9.59 5.66 1.74
N GLN A 25 -8.84 5.14 0.76
CA GLN A 25 -9.08 3.83 0.17
C GLN A 25 -8.13 2.79 0.78
N PRO A 26 -8.65 1.64 1.25
CA PRO A 26 -7.80 0.58 1.76
C PRO A 26 -6.99 -0.09 0.64
N VAL A 27 -5.77 -0.51 1.01
CA VAL A 27 -4.86 -1.32 0.18
C VAL A 27 -4.64 -2.66 0.87
N LEU A 28 -4.85 -3.75 0.12
CA LEU A 28 -4.59 -5.11 0.58
C LEU A 28 -3.13 -5.48 0.28
N ILE A 29 -2.34 -5.75 1.31
CA ILE A 29 -0.97 -6.24 1.14
C ILE A 29 -1.01 -7.77 1.20
N THR A 30 -0.62 -8.40 0.10
CA THR A 30 -0.48 -9.86 0.01
C THR A 30 0.98 -10.25 0.00
N GLY A 31 1.26 -11.46 0.50
CA GLY A 31 2.57 -12.07 0.28
C GLY A 31 2.77 -12.36 -1.21
N ARG A 32 4.02 -12.26 -1.65
CA ARG A 32 4.56 -13.35 -2.44
C ARG A 32 5.63 -14.02 -1.58
#